data_AF-A0A847S337-F1
#
_entry.id   AF-A0A847S337-F1
#
_cell.length_a   1.000
_cell.length_b   1.000
_cell.length_c   1.000
_cell.angle_alpha   90.00
_cell.angle_beta   90.00
_cell.angle_gamma   90.00
#
_symmetry.space_group_name_H-M   'P 1'
#
loop_
_entity.id
_entity.type
_entity.pdbx_description
1 polymer ?
#
loop_
_entity_poly.entity_id
_entity_poly.type
_entity_poly.pdbx_seq_one_letter_code
_entity_poly.pdbx_strand_id
1 'polypeptide(L)'
;MKLFVLCTTMLVALFAFHPLSAQQSGPSLTVKKLFTLLDNPKSLINKEDECFKEVDGLDILKLNKPYIRVYLNNLKNTGLFSSAYLSEKEKYYQQMEKDIAKDGYATGRDCDEYTASQDPPEYKEILAALQKTAPVVTGNTATITLRFKSIPGYKLVYKLVKVNNDWLIDSFDSK
;
A
#
# COMPACT_ATOMS: atom_id res chain seq x y z
N MET A 1 70.37 -15.87 -37.25
CA MET A 1 69.80 -15.44 -35.96
C MET A 1 68.31 -15.20 -36.16
N LYS A 2 67.46 -15.98 -35.46
CA LYS A 2 65.99 -15.92 -35.54
C LYS A 2 65.51 -14.87 -34.53
N LEU A 3 64.76 -13.85 -34.97
CA LEU A 3 64.06 -12.94 -34.08
C LEU A 3 62.57 -13.31 -34.09
N PHE A 4 62.11 -13.91 -32.99
CA PHE A 4 60.69 -14.07 -32.69
C PHE A 4 60.17 -12.73 -32.16
N VAL A 5 59.16 -12.16 -32.81
CA VAL A 5 58.36 -11.06 -32.24
C VAL A 5 57.04 -11.66 -31.80
N LEU A 6 56.85 -11.77 -30.48
CA LEU A 6 55.58 -12.12 -29.86
C LEU A 6 54.56 -11.01 -30.14
N CYS A 7 53.48 -11.36 -30.83
CA CYS A 7 52.30 -10.52 -30.96
C CYS A 7 51.40 -10.78 -29.75
N THR A 8 51.41 -9.85 -28.79
CA THR A 8 50.53 -9.89 -27.61
C THR A 8 49.11 -9.52 -28.02
N THR A 9 48.22 -10.51 -28.04
CA THR A 9 46.78 -10.32 -28.20
C THR A 9 46.21 -9.67 -26.93
N MET A 10 45.86 -8.39 -27.03
CA MET A 10 45.14 -7.68 -25.98
C MET A 10 43.65 -8.03 -26.11
N LEU A 11 43.17 -8.95 -25.29
CA LEU A 11 41.73 -9.21 -25.11
C LEU A 11 41.10 -7.97 -24.46
N VAL A 12 40.44 -7.14 -25.26
CA VAL A 12 39.52 -6.12 -24.75
C VAL A 12 38.26 -6.84 -24.30
N ALA A 13 38.17 -7.14 -23.01
CA ALA A 13 36.93 -7.56 -22.38
C ALA A 13 35.94 -6.39 -22.48
N LEU A 14 35.02 -6.45 -23.45
CA LEU A 14 33.81 -5.64 -23.45
C LEU A 14 33.02 -6.00 -22.20
N PHE A 15 33.16 -5.20 -21.16
CA PHE A 15 32.16 -5.12 -20.12
C PHE A 15 30.87 -4.63 -20.77
N ALA A 16 29.96 -5.56 -21.04
CA ALA A 16 28.57 -5.26 -21.26
C ALA A 16 28.06 -4.61 -19.97
N PHE A 17 28.14 -3.28 -19.91
CA PHE A 17 27.37 -2.46 -18.99
C PHE A 17 25.90 -2.74 -19.30
N HIS A 18 25.36 -3.76 -18.65
CA HIS A 18 23.92 -3.82 -18.46
C HIS A 18 23.60 -2.54 -17.69
N PRO A 19 22.80 -1.61 -18.24
CA PRO A 19 22.29 -0.56 -17.40
C PRO A 19 21.63 -1.29 -16.23
N LEU A 20 22.02 -0.96 -15.01
CA LEU A 20 21.20 -1.18 -13.83
C LEU A 20 19.89 -0.47 -14.15
N SER A 21 18.98 -1.17 -14.80
CA SER A 21 17.59 -0.77 -14.90
C SER A 21 17.15 -0.69 -13.45
N ALA A 22 17.16 0.52 -12.89
CA ALA A 22 16.53 0.82 -11.63
C ALA A 22 15.19 0.09 -11.67
N GLN A 23 15.08 -0.96 -10.86
CA GLN A 23 13.98 -1.90 -10.93
C GLN A 23 12.70 -1.09 -10.72
N GLN A 24 12.04 -0.74 -11.82
CA GLN A 24 10.89 0.15 -11.82
C GLN A 24 9.85 -0.55 -10.96
N SER A 25 9.51 0.03 -9.81
CA SER A 25 8.63 -0.63 -8.85
C SER A 25 7.28 -0.81 -9.50
N GLY A 26 6.92 -2.04 -9.88
CA GLY A 26 5.60 -2.29 -10.48
C GLY A 26 4.47 -2.06 -9.47
N PRO A 27 3.22 -1.90 -9.92
CA PRO A 27 2.06 -1.69 -9.04
C PRO A 27 1.96 -2.73 -7.91
N SER A 28 2.22 -4.01 -8.21
CA SER A 28 2.16 -5.09 -7.23
C SER A 28 3.20 -4.95 -6.11
N LEU A 29 4.33 -4.30 -6.38
CA LEU A 29 5.36 -4.07 -5.36
C LEU A 29 4.88 -3.05 -4.31
N THR A 30 4.13 -2.02 -4.72
CA THR A 30 3.54 -1.04 -3.78
C THR A 30 2.58 -1.72 -2.80
N VAL A 31 1.66 -2.55 -3.31
CA VAL A 31 0.72 -3.29 -2.45
C VAL A 31 1.44 -4.32 -1.59
N LYS A 32 2.47 -5.00 -2.13
CA LYS A 32 3.32 -5.90 -1.33
C LYS A 32 4.01 -5.17 -0.17
N LYS A 33 4.54 -3.96 -0.40
CA LYS A 33 5.14 -3.14 0.66
C LYS A 33 4.13 -2.78 1.74
N LEU A 34 2.89 -2.43 1.36
CA LEU A 34 1.82 -2.19 2.33
C LEU A 34 1.62 -3.39 3.25
N PHE A 35 1.37 -4.59 2.72
CA PHE A 35 1.14 -5.76 3.55
C PHE A 35 2.37 -6.23 4.33
N THR A 36 3.58 -5.97 3.82
CA THR A 36 4.81 -6.18 4.59
C THR A 36 4.90 -5.24 5.79
N LEU A 37 4.43 -3.99 5.64
CA LEU A 37 4.34 -3.05 6.77
C LEU A 37 3.25 -3.48 7.75
N LEU A 38 2.08 -3.91 7.28
CA LEU A 38 0.97 -4.29 8.17
C LEU A 38 1.29 -5.54 9.01
N ASP A 39 2.05 -6.49 8.47
CA ASP A 39 2.50 -7.70 9.19
C ASP A 39 3.51 -7.40 10.31
N ASN A 40 4.09 -6.19 10.34
CA ASN A 40 5.00 -5.78 11.40
C ASN A 40 4.20 -5.23 12.61
N PRO A 41 4.31 -5.83 13.81
CA PRO A 41 3.58 -5.38 15.00
C PRO A 41 3.97 -3.96 15.47
N LYS A 42 5.09 -3.42 14.98
CA LYS A 42 5.52 -2.04 15.27
C LYS A 42 5.06 -1.03 14.21
N SER A 43 4.26 -1.45 13.24
CA SER A 43 3.79 -0.60 12.16
C SER A 43 2.87 0.49 12.67
N LEU A 44 3.24 1.73 12.41
CA LEU A 44 2.46 2.89 12.85
C LEU A 44 1.23 3.17 11.97
N ILE A 45 1.10 2.46 10.85
CA ILE A 45 -0.07 2.55 9.97
C ILE A 45 -1.13 1.49 10.27
N ASN A 46 -0.84 0.53 11.17
CA ASN A 46 -1.80 -0.49 11.62
C ASN A 46 -2.32 -0.19 13.04
N LYS A 47 -2.50 1.10 13.36
CA LYS A 47 -2.88 1.61 14.68
C LYS A 47 -3.98 2.65 14.57
N GLU A 48 -4.92 2.46 13.64
CA GLU A 48 -6.02 3.40 13.46
C GLU A 48 -6.92 3.47 14.70
N ASP A 49 -7.05 2.37 15.44
CA ASP A 49 -7.75 2.29 16.72
C ASP A 49 -7.29 3.34 17.73
N GLU A 50 -6.00 3.69 17.76
CA GLU A 50 -5.45 4.74 18.62
C GLU A 50 -5.95 6.16 18.24
N CYS A 51 -6.59 6.33 17.07
CA CYS A 51 -7.30 7.56 16.68
C CYS A 51 -8.63 7.73 17.43
N PHE A 52 -9.16 6.69 18.06
CA PHE A 52 -10.43 6.70 18.78
C PHE A 52 -10.17 6.73 20.29
N LYS A 53 -10.56 7.82 20.94
CA LYS A 53 -10.32 8.04 22.37
C LYS A 53 -11.36 7.37 23.26
N GLU A 54 -12.60 7.32 22.78
CA GLU A 54 -13.75 6.78 23.52
C GLU A 54 -14.71 6.13 22.53
N VAL A 55 -15.07 4.88 22.81
CA VAL A 55 -15.83 3.98 21.92
C VAL A 55 -16.83 3.15 22.71
N ASP A 56 -18.02 2.95 22.13
CA ASP A 56 -19.06 2.03 22.60
C ASP A 56 -19.55 1.18 21.42
N GLY A 57 -19.11 -0.07 21.33
CA GLY A 57 -19.30 -0.88 20.13
C GLY A 57 -18.69 -0.23 18.89
N LEU A 58 -19.53 0.06 17.88
CA LEU A 58 -19.13 0.78 16.66
C LEU A 58 -19.24 2.31 16.81
N ASP A 59 -19.84 2.80 17.90
CA ASP A 59 -20.03 4.23 18.10
C ASP A 59 -18.75 4.85 18.66
N ILE A 60 -18.17 5.75 17.89
CA ILE A 60 -17.03 6.56 18.29
C ILE A 60 -17.57 7.82 18.96
N LEU A 61 -17.38 7.91 20.28
CA LEU A 61 -17.86 9.04 21.09
C LEU A 61 -16.85 10.18 21.11
N LYS A 62 -15.56 9.87 20.90
CA LYS A 62 -14.49 10.88 20.95
C LYS A 62 -13.28 10.51 20.11
N LEU A 63 -12.75 11.48 19.36
CA LEU A 63 -11.51 11.35 18.60
C LEU A 63 -10.27 11.74 19.40
N ASN A 64 -9.17 11.04 19.15
CA ASN A 64 -7.82 11.36 19.61
C ASN A 64 -7.09 12.22 18.56
N LYS A 65 -7.44 13.51 18.48
CA LYS A 65 -6.92 14.44 17.45
C LYS A 65 -5.39 14.49 17.32
N PRO A 66 -4.59 14.52 18.41
CA PRO A 66 -3.13 14.46 18.29
C PRO A 66 -2.67 13.20 17.56
N TYR A 67 -3.31 12.06 17.84
CA TYR A 67 -2.95 10.80 17.22
C TYR A 67 -3.36 10.73 15.76
N ILE A 68 -4.54 11.25 15.39
CA ILE A 68 -4.97 11.35 13.98
C ILE A 68 -3.89 12.05 13.14
N ARG A 69 -3.33 13.16 13.64
CA ARG A 69 -2.25 13.85 12.93
C ARG A 69 -1.00 12.98 12.77
N VAL A 70 -0.62 12.23 13.81
CA VAL A 70 0.50 11.30 13.77
C VAL A 70 0.24 10.17 12.76
N TYR A 71 -0.95 9.57 12.80
CA TYR A 71 -1.37 8.51 11.90
C TYR A 71 -1.36 8.95 10.43
N LEU A 72 -1.99 10.08 10.10
CA LEU A 72 -1.99 10.63 8.74
C LEU A 72 -0.58 10.98 8.24
N ASN A 73 0.29 11.48 9.12
CA ASN A 73 1.70 11.71 8.80
C ASN A 73 2.46 10.40 8.55
N ASN A 74 2.19 9.34 9.33
CA ASN A 74 2.80 8.04 9.12
C ASN A 74 2.37 7.43 7.77
N LEU A 75 1.08 7.51 7.43
CA LEU A 75 0.58 7.12 6.10
C LEU A 75 1.34 7.86 4.99
N LYS A 76 1.42 9.19 5.08
CA LYS A 76 2.17 10.02 4.12
C LYS A 76 3.64 9.61 4.00
N ASN A 77 4.30 9.37 5.14
CA ASN A 77 5.72 9.05 5.19
C ASN A 77 6.06 7.65 4.64
N THR A 78 5.07 6.77 4.48
CA THR A 78 5.30 5.49 3.79
C THR A 78 5.64 5.68 2.31
N GLY A 79 5.20 6.78 1.69
CA GLY A 79 5.29 6.98 0.25
C GLY A 79 4.46 5.98 -0.57
N LEU A 80 3.52 5.25 0.04
CA LEU A 80 2.70 4.24 -0.62
C LEU A 80 1.35 4.76 -1.10
N PHE A 81 0.87 5.88 -0.57
CA PHE A 81 -0.49 6.38 -0.79
C PHE A 81 -0.50 7.66 -1.63
N SER A 82 -1.51 7.78 -2.49
CA SER A 82 -1.72 8.98 -3.31
C SER A 82 -2.20 10.15 -2.46
N SER A 83 -2.06 11.37 -2.98
CA SER A 83 -2.65 12.55 -2.34
C SER A 83 -4.17 12.46 -2.25
N ALA A 84 -4.84 11.80 -3.20
CA ALA A 84 -6.28 11.60 -3.16
C ALA A 84 -6.68 10.69 -2.00
N TYR A 85 -5.99 9.54 -1.83
CA TYR A 85 -6.21 8.65 -0.68
C TYR A 85 -6.03 9.38 0.66
N LEU A 86 -4.92 10.12 0.81
CA LEU A 86 -4.63 10.87 2.04
C LEU A 86 -5.69 11.94 2.32
N SER A 87 -6.19 12.62 1.26
CA SER A 87 -7.24 13.62 1.40
C SER A 87 -8.57 12.99 1.82
N GLU A 88 -8.94 11.84 1.26
CA GLU A 88 -10.15 11.12 1.70
C GLU A 88 -10.04 10.64 3.14
N LYS A 89 -8.84 10.24 3.60
CA LYS A 89 -8.60 9.92 5.01
C LYS A 89 -8.73 11.11 5.94
N GLU A 90 -8.25 12.27 5.53
CA GLU A 90 -8.45 13.49 6.31
C GLU A 90 -9.94 13.85 6.38
N LYS A 91 -10.67 13.78 5.26
CA LYS A 91 -12.12 14.02 5.22
C LYS A 91 -12.89 13.05 6.11
N TYR A 92 -12.50 11.77 6.16
CA TYR A 92 -13.11 10.78 7.04
C TYR A 92 -13.11 11.25 8.50
N TYR A 93 -11.96 11.63 9.06
CA TYR A 93 -11.91 12.11 10.44
C TYR A 93 -12.60 13.46 10.65
N GLN A 94 -12.53 14.37 9.67
CA GLN A 94 -13.27 15.63 9.72
C GLN A 94 -14.79 15.40 9.75
N GLN A 95 -15.28 14.39 9.02
CA GLN A 95 -16.69 14.04 9.01
C GLN A 95 -17.10 13.41 10.35
N MET A 96 -16.31 12.47 10.89
CA MET A 96 -16.57 11.91 12.21
C MET A 96 -16.62 12.98 13.31
N GLU A 97 -15.74 13.99 13.24
CA GLU A 97 -15.79 15.11 14.19
C GLU A 97 -17.10 15.88 14.11
N LYS A 98 -17.61 16.13 12.89
CA LYS A 98 -18.90 16.80 12.69
C LYS A 98 -20.06 15.95 13.21
N ASP A 99 -20.04 14.65 12.95
CA ASP A 99 -21.09 13.73 13.36
C ASP A 99 -21.13 13.63 14.90
N ILE A 100 -19.98 13.49 15.57
CA ILE A 100 -19.91 13.52 17.04
C ILE A 100 -20.46 14.84 17.60
N ALA A 101 -20.12 15.97 17.01
CA ALA A 101 -20.61 17.26 17.48
C ALA A 101 -22.13 17.44 17.30
N LYS A 102 -22.71 16.79 16.30
CA LYS A 102 -24.13 16.90 15.94
C LYS A 102 -25.00 15.87 16.67
N ASP A 103 -24.58 14.62 16.64
CA ASP A 103 -25.37 13.45 17.03
C ASP A 103 -24.85 12.80 18.33
N GLY A 104 -23.71 13.27 18.86
CA GLY A 104 -23.07 12.74 20.07
C GLY A 104 -22.14 11.56 19.82
N TYR A 105 -22.14 11.01 18.61
CA TYR A 105 -21.30 9.90 18.17
C TYR A 105 -21.06 9.94 16.65
N ALA A 106 -20.08 9.19 16.18
CA ALA A 106 -19.91 8.84 14.77
C ALA A 106 -19.80 7.32 14.64
N THR A 107 -20.35 6.74 13.59
CA THR A 107 -20.23 5.30 13.34
C THR A 107 -18.86 4.97 12.75
N GLY A 108 -18.09 4.14 13.45
CA GLY A 108 -16.85 3.57 12.97
C GLY A 108 -17.07 2.55 11.86
N ARG A 109 -15.99 2.15 11.19
CA ARG A 109 -16.06 1.11 10.17
C ARG A 109 -16.08 -0.25 10.84
N ASP A 110 -17.03 -1.07 10.41
CA ASP A 110 -17.16 -2.46 10.82
C ASP A 110 -16.38 -3.36 9.85
N CYS A 111 -15.13 -3.00 9.56
CA CYS A 111 -14.21 -3.75 8.70
C CYS A 111 -12.76 -3.26 8.86
N ASP A 112 -11.80 -4.11 8.51
CA ASP A 112 -10.38 -3.76 8.43
C ASP A 112 -10.15 -2.68 7.36
N GLU A 113 -9.29 -1.72 7.74
CA GLU A 113 -8.96 -0.55 6.93
C GLU A 113 -8.52 -0.94 5.53
N TYR A 114 -7.57 -1.86 5.37
CA TYR A 114 -6.85 -2.05 4.12
C TYR A 114 -7.40 -3.15 3.25
N THR A 115 -8.32 -3.95 3.80
CA THR A 115 -8.94 -5.08 3.12
C THR A 115 -10.44 -4.89 2.94
N ALA A 116 -11.07 -3.92 3.64
CA ALA A 116 -12.51 -3.71 3.61
C ALA A 116 -13.30 -5.00 3.91
N SER A 117 -12.83 -5.81 4.87
CA SER A 117 -13.45 -7.05 5.34
C SER A 117 -13.43 -7.13 6.87
N GLN A 118 -14.47 -7.72 7.47
CA GLN A 118 -14.44 -8.09 8.91
C GLN A 118 -13.54 -9.31 9.15
N ASP A 119 -13.59 -10.25 8.22
CA ASP A 119 -12.80 -11.48 8.22
C ASP A 119 -11.89 -11.49 7.00
N PRO A 120 -10.81 -10.68 6.98
CA PRO A 120 -9.91 -10.66 5.84
C PRO A 120 -9.11 -11.96 5.72
N PRO A 121 -8.66 -12.34 4.51
CA PRO A 121 -7.65 -13.36 4.35
C PRO A 121 -6.39 -12.99 5.13
N GLU A 122 -5.68 -13.99 5.65
CA GLU A 122 -4.41 -13.74 6.31
C GLU A 122 -3.39 -13.04 5.38
N TYR A 123 -2.52 -12.20 5.95
CA TYR A 123 -1.52 -11.46 5.17
C TYR A 123 -0.64 -12.36 4.29
N LYS A 124 -0.29 -13.57 4.77
CA LYS A 124 0.46 -14.56 3.97
C LYS A 124 -0.30 -15.00 2.71
N GLU A 125 -1.62 -15.12 2.80
CA GLU A 125 -2.47 -15.48 1.64
C GLU A 125 -2.54 -14.31 0.66
N ILE A 126 -2.68 -13.08 1.16
CA ILE A 126 -2.66 -11.85 0.35
C ILE A 126 -1.34 -11.73 -0.40
N LEU A 127 -0.20 -11.91 0.27
CA LEU A 127 1.12 -11.88 -0.35
C LEU A 127 1.29 -12.97 -1.41
N ALA A 128 0.77 -14.18 -1.17
CA ALA A 128 0.80 -15.26 -2.15
C ALA A 128 -0.11 -14.99 -3.36
N ALA A 129 -1.28 -14.37 -3.16
CA ALA A 129 -2.16 -13.95 -4.25
C ALA A 129 -1.53 -12.84 -5.09
N LEU A 130 -0.88 -11.85 -4.45
CA LEU A 130 -0.16 -10.77 -5.12
C LEU A 130 0.95 -11.28 -6.04
N GLN A 131 1.69 -12.31 -5.62
CA GLN A 131 2.77 -12.90 -6.44
C GLN A 131 2.25 -13.53 -7.74
N LYS A 132 1.01 -14.00 -7.75
CA LYS A 132 0.39 -14.70 -8.90
C LYS A 132 -0.46 -13.78 -9.77
N THR A 133 -0.71 -12.55 -9.31
CA THR A 133 -1.63 -11.61 -9.95
C THR A 133 -0.86 -10.60 -10.79
N ALA A 134 -1.15 -10.56 -12.09
CA ALA A 134 -0.69 -9.49 -12.96
C ALA A 134 -1.61 -8.25 -12.82
N PRO A 135 -1.07 -7.04 -12.57
CA PRO A 135 -1.85 -5.82 -12.58
C PRO A 135 -2.37 -5.51 -13.99
N VAL A 136 -3.59 -4.99 -14.10
CA VAL A 136 -4.09 -4.38 -15.33
C VAL A 136 -3.65 -2.92 -15.35
N VAL A 137 -2.77 -2.54 -16.26
CA VAL A 137 -2.19 -1.19 -16.35
C VAL A 137 -2.76 -0.45 -17.57
N THR A 138 -3.32 0.74 -17.35
CA THR A 138 -3.88 1.60 -18.39
C THR A 138 -3.32 3.02 -18.26
N GLY A 139 -2.27 3.33 -19.00
CA GLY A 139 -1.57 4.62 -18.91
C GLY A 139 -0.98 4.82 -17.51
N ASN A 140 -1.47 5.84 -16.80
CA ASN A 140 -1.02 6.19 -15.44
C ASN A 140 -1.87 5.55 -14.33
N THR A 141 -2.74 4.60 -14.65
CA THR A 141 -3.52 3.87 -13.64
C THR A 141 -3.23 2.38 -13.70
N ALA A 142 -3.38 1.71 -12.56
CA ALA A 142 -3.29 0.26 -12.47
C ALA A 142 -4.38 -0.28 -11.54
N THR A 143 -4.89 -1.46 -11.86
CA THR A 143 -5.82 -2.20 -11.00
C THR A 143 -5.23 -3.58 -10.69
N ILE A 144 -5.22 -3.95 -9.42
CA ILE A 144 -4.85 -5.28 -8.95
C ILE A 144 -6.08 -5.91 -8.33
N THR A 145 -6.49 -7.07 -8.82
CA THR A 145 -7.64 -7.82 -8.28
C THR A 145 -7.15 -9.14 -7.71
N LEU A 146 -7.14 -9.25 -6.39
CA LEU A 146 -6.77 -10.46 -5.66
C LEU A 146 -8.01 -11.31 -5.43
N ARG A 147 -7.86 -12.62 -5.59
CA ARG A 147 -8.92 -13.61 -5.39
C ARG A 147 -8.41 -14.68 -4.45
N PHE A 148 -9.25 -15.07 -3.51
CA PHE A 148 -8.89 -15.95 -2.42
C PHE A 148 -9.68 -17.25 -2.53
N LYS A 149 -8.99 -18.38 -2.34
CA LYS A 149 -9.66 -19.69 -2.38
C LYS A 149 -10.32 -20.01 -1.05
N SER A 150 -9.76 -19.49 0.05
CA SER A 150 -10.26 -19.65 1.41
C SER A 150 -11.61 -18.94 1.63
N ILE A 151 -11.84 -17.84 0.90
CA ILE A 151 -13.07 -17.03 1.00
C ILE A 151 -13.71 -16.90 -0.39
N PRO A 152 -14.53 -17.89 -0.83
CA PRO A 152 -15.20 -17.84 -2.11
C PRO A 152 -16.08 -16.60 -2.25
N GLY A 153 -16.01 -15.94 -3.41
CA GLY A 153 -16.78 -14.71 -3.68
C GLY A 153 -16.00 -13.44 -3.39
N TYR A 154 -15.23 -13.42 -2.29
CA TYR A 154 -14.45 -12.26 -1.86
C TYR A 154 -13.30 -11.92 -2.83
N LYS A 155 -13.20 -10.64 -3.17
CA LYS A 155 -12.13 -10.07 -3.99
C LYS A 155 -11.65 -8.78 -3.36
N LEU A 156 -10.33 -8.65 -3.27
CA LEU A 156 -9.69 -7.40 -2.84
C LEU A 156 -9.15 -6.67 -4.07
N VAL A 157 -9.61 -5.45 -4.30
CA VAL A 157 -9.27 -4.66 -5.49
C VAL A 157 -8.51 -3.41 -5.08
N TYR A 158 -7.23 -3.31 -5.48
CA TYR A 158 -6.45 -2.07 -5.34
C TYR A 158 -6.45 -1.28 -6.64
N LYS A 159 -6.69 0.02 -6.54
CA LYS A 159 -6.50 0.99 -7.62
C LYS A 159 -5.29 1.84 -7.30
N LEU A 160 -4.39 1.97 -8.28
CA LEU A 160 -3.15 2.71 -8.14
C LEU A 160 -3.04 3.76 -9.23
N VAL A 161 -2.34 4.84 -8.92
CA VAL A 161 -1.99 5.93 -9.84
C VAL A 161 -0.48 6.07 -9.91
N LYS A 162 0.03 6.39 -11.10
CA LYS A 162 1.45 6.64 -11.34
C LYS A 162 1.74 8.14 -11.20
N VAL A 163 2.56 8.52 -10.23
CA VAL A 163 2.97 9.90 -9.95
C VAL A 163 4.49 9.93 -9.83
N ASN A 164 5.17 10.78 -10.60
CA ASN A 164 6.64 10.91 -10.59
C ASN A 164 7.38 9.57 -10.73
N ASN A 165 6.83 8.67 -11.57
CA ASN A 165 7.33 7.31 -11.80
C ASN A 165 7.10 6.29 -10.68
N ASP A 166 6.51 6.70 -9.56
CA ASP A 166 6.09 5.81 -8.47
C ASP A 166 4.62 5.42 -8.62
N TRP A 167 4.29 4.18 -8.24
CA TRP A 167 2.90 3.72 -8.16
C TRP A 167 2.40 3.89 -6.73
N LEU A 168 1.32 4.63 -6.57
CA LEU A 168 0.72 4.98 -5.29
C LEU A 168 -0.69 4.39 -5.20
N ILE A 169 -1.07 3.88 -4.04
CA ILE A 169 -2.41 3.39 -3.73
C ILE A 169 -3.35 4.59 -3.70
N ASP A 170 -4.33 4.58 -4.58
CA ASP A 170 -5.32 5.65 -4.73
C ASP A 170 -6.62 5.31 -4.01
N SER A 171 -7.04 4.05 -4.11
CA SER A 171 -8.16 3.50 -3.37
C SER A 171 -8.05 1.97 -3.33
N PHE A 172 -8.88 1.35 -2.50
CA PHE A 172 -9.16 -0.07 -2.57
C PHE A 172 -10.65 -0.31 -2.28
N ASP A 173 -11.10 -1.50 -2.63
CA ASP A 173 -12.50 -1.93 -2.51
C ASP A 173 -12.55 -3.45 -2.33
N SER A 174 -13.63 -3.96 -1.74
CA SER A 174 -13.92 -5.38 -1.63
C SER A 174 -15.24 -5.73 -2.32
N LYS A 175 -15.33 -6.91 -2.91
CA LYS A 175 -16.53 -7.42 -3.59
C LYS A 175 -16.74 -8.89 -3.36
#